data_AF-A0A2S9GA90-F1
#
_entry.id   AF-A0A2S9GA90-F1
#
_cell.length_a   1.000
_cell.length_b   1.000
_cell.length_c   1.000
_cell.angle_alpha   90.00
_cell.angle_beta   90.00
_cell.angle_gamma   90.00
#
_symmetry.space_group_name_H-M   'P 1'
#
loop_
_entity.id
_entity.type
_entity.pdbx_description
1 polymer ?
#
loop_
_entity_poly.entity_id
_entity_poly.type
_entity_poly.pdbx_seq_one_letter_code
_entity_poly.pdbx_strand_id
1 'polypeptide(L)'
;ICSQREIDAGPTNNWMDPAEMRGIMTELYRGSMRGRTLWVVPVCMGPLDAEDPKLGVEITDSEYVVVSMRTMTRMGAKALEKIG
;
A
#
# COMPACT_ATOMS: atom_id res chain seq x y z
N ILE A 1 -10.43 4.42 9.12
CA ILE A 1 -9.26 4.04 9.95
C ILE A 1 -9.67 2.84 10.79
N CYS A 2 -9.03 1.68 10.63
CA CYS A 2 -9.39 0.45 11.38
C CYS A 2 -8.34 0.17 12.47
N SER A 3 -8.25 1.07 13.45
CA SER A 3 -7.45 0.86 14.67
C SER A 3 -8.06 -0.25 15.54
N GLN A 4 -7.28 -0.84 16.45
CA GLN A 4 -7.79 -1.88 17.37
C GLN A 4 -8.96 -1.40 18.23
N ARG A 5 -8.95 -0.13 18.63
CA ARG A 5 -10.02 0.50 19.40
C ARG A 5 -10.58 1.67 18.61
N GLU A 6 -11.90 1.86 18.70
CA GLU A 6 -12.60 2.96 18.04
C GLU A 6 -12.10 4.33 18.49
N ILE A 7 -11.79 4.48 19.78
CA ILE A 7 -11.28 5.74 20.34
C ILE A 7 -9.96 6.19 19.73
N ASP A 8 -9.13 5.25 19.25
CA ASP A 8 -7.85 5.56 18.60
C ASP A 8 -8.05 6.06 17.15
N ALA A 9 -9.21 5.79 16.54
CA ALA A 9 -9.62 6.45 15.30
C ALA A 9 -10.23 7.83 15.60
N GLY A 10 -11.05 7.92 16.66
CA GLY A 10 -11.57 9.18 17.17
C GLY A 10 -12.70 9.80 16.32
N PRO A 11 -13.20 10.98 16.72
CA PRO A 11 -14.47 11.53 16.23
C PRO A 11 -14.41 12.08 14.80
N THR A 12 -13.22 12.20 14.20
CA THR A 12 -13.04 12.73 12.84
C THR A 12 -12.91 11.64 11.79
N ASN A 13 -12.92 10.37 12.19
CA ASN A 13 -12.64 9.25 11.31
C ASN A 13 -13.80 8.25 11.28
N ASN A 14 -13.99 7.61 10.13
CA ASN A 14 -14.85 6.44 10.03
C ASN A 14 -14.09 5.23 10.59
N TRP A 15 -14.68 4.53 11.55
CA TRP A 15 -14.10 3.34 12.18
C TRP A 15 -14.94 2.08 11.90
N MET A 16 -14.25 0.95 11.84
CA MET A 16 -14.80 -0.40 11.79
C MET A 16 -13.80 -1.33 12.47
N ASP A 17 -14.26 -2.39 13.12
CA ASP A 17 -13.39 -3.41 13.70
C ASP A 17 -12.40 -3.96 12.64
N PRO A 18 -11.10 -4.07 12.97
CA PRO A 18 -10.11 -4.49 11.99
C PRO A 18 -10.27 -5.95 11.52
N ALA A 19 -10.81 -6.85 12.33
CA ALA A 19 -11.06 -8.22 11.91
C ALA A 19 -12.26 -8.30 10.98
N GLU A 20 -13.33 -7.56 11.28
CA GLU A 20 -14.50 -7.43 10.40
C GLU A 20 -14.11 -6.85 9.03
N MET A 21 -13.41 -5.71 9.02
CA MET A 21 -12.95 -5.07 7.79
C MET A 21 -12.07 -6.02 6.96
N ARG A 22 -11.11 -6.70 7.59
CA ARG A 22 -10.24 -7.66 6.89
C ARG A 22 -11.05 -8.83 6.30
N GLY A 23 -12.04 -9.35 7.02
CA GLY A 23 -12.92 -10.40 6.50
C GLY A 23 -13.65 -9.97 5.23
N ILE A 24 -14.27 -8.78 5.25
CA ILE A 24 -14.96 -8.22 4.08
C ILE A 24 -14.00 -8.02 2.91
N MET A 25 -12.85 -7.37 3.15
CA MET A 25 -11.89 -7.06 2.09
C MET A 25 -11.24 -8.31 1.50
N THR A 26 -10.91 -9.31 2.31
CA THR A 26 -10.32 -10.57 1.82
C THR A 26 -11.26 -11.28 0.86
N GLU A 27 -12.57 -11.29 1.12
CA GLU A 27 -13.53 -11.87 0.17
C GLU A 27 -13.63 -11.06 -1.13
N LEU A 28 -13.57 -9.73 -1.06
CA LEU A 28 -13.53 -8.90 -2.26
C LEU A 28 -12.25 -9.12 -3.09
N TYR A 29 -11.11 -9.34 -2.43
CA TYR A 29 -9.84 -9.61 -3.10
C TYR A 29 -9.75 -11.02 -3.69
N ARG A 30 -10.65 -11.94 -3.32
CA ARG A 30 -10.60 -13.33 -3.79
C ARG A 30 -10.81 -13.41 -5.30
N GLY A 31 -9.73 -13.64 -6.02
CA GLY A 31 -9.76 -13.78 -7.49
C GLY A 31 -9.99 -12.45 -8.24
N SER A 32 -9.89 -11.31 -7.57
CA SER A 32 -10.11 -9.99 -8.19
C SER A 32 -9.13 -9.69 -9.35
N MET A 33 -7.92 -10.25 -9.28
CA MET A 33 -6.87 -10.06 -10.28
C MET A 33 -6.83 -11.18 -11.36
N ARG A 34 -7.85 -12.05 -11.45
CA ARG A 34 -7.86 -13.11 -12.47
C ARG A 34 -7.83 -12.50 -13.88
N GLY A 35 -6.89 -12.97 -14.71
CA GLY A 35 -6.71 -12.47 -16.07
C GLY A 35 -5.98 -11.12 -16.15
N ARG A 36 -5.39 -10.64 -15.05
CA ARG A 36 -4.62 -9.39 -14.98
C ARG A 36 -3.20 -9.67 -14.47
N THR A 37 -2.27 -8.81 -14.84
CA THR A 37 -0.93 -8.79 -14.27
C THR A 37 -0.98 -8.21 -12.86
N LEU A 38 -0.41 -8.90 -11.89
CA LEU A 38 -0.13 -8.35 -10.57
C LEU A 38 1.25 -7.68 -10.60
N TRP A 39 1.28 -6.36 -10.41
CA TRP A 39 2.51 -5.59 -10.30
C TRP A 39 2.92 -5.47 -8.83
N VAL A 40 4.21 -5.65 -8.58
CA VAL A 40 4.85 -5.38 -7.30
C VAL A 40 5.69 -4.12 -7.47
N VAL A 41 5.33 -3.05 -6.77
CA VAL A 41 5.87 -1.70 -7.02
C VAL A 41 6.62 -1.19 -5.77
N PRO A 42 7.95 -1.41 -5.68
CA PRO A 42 8.78 -0.87 -4.60
C PRO A 42 8.89 0.65 -4.72
N VAL A 43 8.72 1.37 -3.61
CA VAL A 43 8.75 2.83 -3.55
C VAL A 43 9.47 3.33 -2.30
N CYS A 44 10.05 4.52 -2.41
CA CYS A 44 10.57 5.30 -1.30
C CYS A 44 9.86 6.66 -1.22
N MET A 45 9.38 7.00 -0.02
CA MET A 45 8.76 8.28 0.30
C MET A 45 9.81 9.23 0.87
N GLY A 46 10.16 10.26 0.11
CA GLY A 46 11.26 11.17 0.42
C GLY A 46 12.59 10.79 -0.27
N PRO A 47 13.70 11.47 0.08
CA PRO A 47 15.02 11.18 -0.48
C PRO A 47 15.52 9.75 -0.15
N LEU A 48 16.19 9.11 -1.10
CA LEU A 48 16.71 7.73 -0.96
C LEU A 48 17.92 7.62 -0.01
N ASP A 49 18.58 8.74 0.24
CA ASP A 49 19.77 8.92 1.08
C ASP A 49 19.43 9.41 2.49
N ALA A 50 18.15 9.49 2.85
CA ALA A 50 17.74 9.71 4.22
C ALA A 50 18.34 8.63 5.15
N GLU A 51 18.60 9.01 6.41
CA GLU A 51 19.12 8.10 7.43
C GLU A 51 18.14 6.93 7.70
N ASP A 52 16.84 7.24 7.71
CA ASP A 52 15.74 6.30 7.90
C ASP A 52 14.68 6.50 6.80
N PRO A 53 14.95 6.00 5.57
CA PRO A 53 14.05 6.20 4.43
C PRO A 53 12.75 5.41 4.65
N LYS A 54 11.61 6.04 4.39
CA LYS A 54 10.30 5.39 4.51
C LYS A 54 9.96 4.64 3.23
N LEU A 55 10.20 3.34 3.27
CA LEU A 55 10.02 2.42 2.16
C LEU A 55 8.62 1.79 2.18
N GLY A 56 8.14 1.42 1.01
CA GLY A 56 6.87 0.71 0.85
C GLY A 56 6.87 -0.13 -0.42
N VAL A 57 5.90 -1.05 -0.49
CA VAL A 57 5.60 -1.81 -1.70
C VAL A 57 4.10 -1.75 -1.92
N GLU A 58 3.68 -1.23 -3.06
CA GLU A 58 2.28 -1.28 -3.48
C GLU A 58 2.08 -2.48 -4.42
N ILE A 59 1.04 -3.26 -4.15
CA ILE A 59 0.57 -4.32 -5.06
C ILE A 59 -0.65 -3.79 -5.80
N THR A 60 -0.60 -3.82 -7.12
CA THR A 60 -1.69 -3.31 -7.97
C THR A 60 -1.83 -4.14 -9.24
N ASP A 61 -3.06 -4.28 -9.74
CA ASP A 61 -3.35 -4.88 -11.05
C ASP A 61 -3.58 -3.84 -12.15
N SER A 62 -3.23 -2.57 -11.87
CA SER A 62 -3.43 -1.44 -12.76
C SER A 62 -2.11 -0.84 -13.25
N GLU A 63 -1.85 -0.95 -14.56
CA GLU A 63 -0.67 -0.34 -15.19
C GLU A 63 -0.66 1.19 -15.08
N TYR A 64 -1.83 1.82 -15.11
CA TYR A 64 -1.96 3.26 -14.89
C TYR A 64 -1.43 3.67 -13.51
N VAL A 65 -1.70 2.87 -12.48
CA VAL A 65 -1.18 3.11 -11.12
C VAL A 65 0.33 3.00 -11.13
N VAL A 66 0.92 1.97 -11.76
CA VAL A 66 2.38 1.81 -11.86
C VAL A 66 3.05 3.03 -12.48
N VAL A 67 2.53 3.50 -13.62
CA VAL A 67 3.09 4.67 -14.33
C VAL A 67 2.96 5.95 -13.50
N SER A 68 1.82 6.14 -12.82
CA SER A 68 1.61 7.28 -11.93
C SER A 68 2.55 7.23 -10.73
N MET A 69 2.72 6.06 -10.11
CA MET A 69 3.60 5.85 -8.95
C MET A 69 5.06 6.11 -9.28
N ARG A 70 5.50 5.81 -10.51
CA ARG A 70 6.83 6.18 -11.01
C ARG A 70 7.08 7.70 -10.99
N THR A 71 6.03 8.49 -11.19
CA THR A 71 6.13 9.96 -11.21
C THR A 71 6.01 10.54 -9.80
N MET A 72 5.08 10.00 -9.00
CA MET A 72 4.74 10.52 -7.67
C MET A 72 5.73 10.11 -6.58
N THR A 73 6.49 9.03 -6.80
CA THR A 73 7.40 8.46 -5.78
C THR A 73 8.78 8.14 -6.36
N ARG A 74 9.73 7.81 -5.49
CA ARG A 74 11.01 7.22 -5.92
C ARG A 74 10.80 5.72 -6.07
N MET A 75 10.32 5.31 -7.23
CA MET A 75 9.91 3.94 -7.52
C MET A 75 11.03 3.10 -8.15
N GLY A 76 11.05 1.80 -7.87
CA GLY A 76 11.81 0.79 -8.62
C GLY A 76 13.05 0.25 -7.89
N ALA A 77 14.05 -0.18 -8.66
CA ALA A 77 15.19 -0.95 -8.16
C ALA A 77 15.91 -0.31 -6.95
N LYS A 78 16.16 1.00 -6.99
CA LYS A 78 16.83 1.70 -5.88
C LYS A 78 16.03 1.66 -4.57
N ALA A 79 14.71 1.68 -4.65
CA ALA A 79 13.87 1.53 -3.46
C ALA A 79 13.88 0.08 -2.95
N LEU A 80 13.86 -0.89 -3.87
CA LEU A 80 13.95 -2.31 -3.53
C LEU A 80 15.29 -2.66 -2.86
N GLU A 81 16.41 -2.19 -3.41
CA GLU A 81 17.76 -2.36 -2.83
C GLU A 81 17.86 -1.81 -1.39
N LYS A 82 17.06 -0.81 -1.05
CA LYS A 82 17.02 -0.23 0.30
C LYS A 82 16.17 -1.05 1.28
N ILE A 83 15.25 -1.88 0.80
CA ILE A 83 14.45 -2.78 1.64
C ILE A 83 15.33 -3.92 2.17
N GLY A 84 16.27 -4.39 1.36
CA GLY A 84 17.16 -5.51 1.67
C GLY A 84 17.13 -6.58 0.58
#